data_AF-A0A183GB59-F1
#
_entry.id   AF-A0A183GB59-F1
#
_cell.length_a   1.000
_cell.length_b   1.000
_cell.length_c   1.000
_cell.angle_alpha   90.00
_cell.angle_beta   90.00
_cell.angle_gamma   90.00
#
_symmetry.space_group_name_H-M   'P 1'
#
loop_
_entity.id
_entity.type
_entity.pdbx_description
1 polymer ?
#
loop_
_entity_poly.entity_id
_entity_poly.type
_entity_poly.pdbx_seq_one_letter_code
_entity_poly.pdbx_strand_id
1 'polypeptide(L)' 'MLHELHIEGAEAGLTTNMSKTKFMRNKFVGGDRVLFEEVPLQEVEDYVYLGQLLNMKNTKEKSGMGGVQFCERRARELQ' A
#
# COMPACT_ATOMS: atom_id res chain seq x y z
N MET A 1 -3.07 12.89 10.29
CA MET A 1 -3.60 12.17 9.11
C MET A 1 -3.90 10.68 9.34
N LEU A 2 -2.94 9.75 9.46
CA LEU A 2 -3.29 8.30 9.59
C LEU A 2 -4.14 8.01 10.84
N HIS A 3 -3.77 8.61 11.98
CA HIS A 3 -4.51 8.49 13.24
C HIS A 3 -5.91 9.12 13.15
N GLU A 4 -6.03 10.27 12.47
CA GLU A 4 -7.34 10.92 12.23
C GLU A 4 -8.26 10.03 11.39
N LEU A 5 -7.75 9.44 10.29
CA LEU A 5 -8.51 8.51 9.47
C LEU A 5 -8.99 7.28 10.27
N HIS A 6 -8.21 6.85 11.25
CA HIS A 6 -8.61 5.77 12.13
C HIS A 6 -9.76 6.18 13.05
N ILE A 7 -9.68 7.37 13.65
CA ILE A 7 -10.74 7.92 14.51
C ILE A 7 -12.03 8.12 13.71
N GLU A 8 -11.96 8.82 12.57
CA GLU A 8 -13.12 9.08 11.71
C GLU A 8 -13.69 7.77 11.15
N GLY A 9 -12.82 6.82 10.80
CA GLY A 9 -13.22 5.47 10.41
C GLY A 9 -13.98 4.76 11.52
N ALA A 10 -13.48 4.83 12.76
CA ALA A 10 -14.12 4.22 13.91
C ALA A 10 -15.50 4.82 14.20
N GLU A 11 -15.67 6.14 14.04
CA GLU A 11 -16.97 6.81 14.13
C GLU A 11 -17.96 6.30 13.07
N ALA A 12 -17.46 5.96 11.88
CA ALA A 12 -18.24 5.32 10.82
C ALA A 12 -18.40 3.79 10.98
N GLY A 13 -17.88 3.19 12.05
CA GLY A 13 -17.90 1.74 12.29
C GLY A 13 -16.88 0.94 11.47
N LEU A 14 -15.90 1.60 10.87
CA LEU A 14 -14.79 1.00 10.13
C LEU A 14 -13.55 0.89 11.02
N THR A 15 -12.82 -0.21 10.90
CA THR A 15 -11.55 -0.41 11.62
C THR A 15 -10.42 -0.67 10.64
N THR A 16 -9.29 -0.01 10.87
CA THR A 16 -8.10 -0.17 10.04
C THR A 16 -7.39 -1.46 10.44
N ASN A 17 -7.11 -2.33 9.47
CA ASN A 17 -6.41 -3.58 9.75
C ASN A 17 -4.89 -3.37 9.78
N MET A 18 -4.32 -3.31 10.98
CA MET A 18 -2.89 -3.06 11.17
C MET A 18 -1.96 -4.09 10.53
N SER A 19 -2.34 -5.36 10.53
CA SER A 19 -1.51 -6.43 9.95
C SER A 19 -1.38 -6.33 8.42
N LYS A 20 -2.34 -5.66 7.76
CA LYS A 20 -2.38 -5.49 6.30
C LYS A 20 -2.01 -4.10 5.85
N THR A 21 -1.98 -3.12 6.75
CA THR A 21 -1.60 -1.75 6.43
C THR A 21 -0.09 -1.69 6.20
N LYS A 22 0.28 -1.21 5.03
CA LYS A 22 1.67 -0.97 4.61
C LYS A 22 1.72 0.42 3.99
N PHE A 23 2.91 1.01 3.93
CA PHE A 23 3.08 2.31 3.30
C PHE A 23 4.14 2.25 2.21
N MET A 24 4.02 3.15 1.25
CA MET A 24 4.98 3.31 0.15
C MET A 24 5.66 4.67 0.32
N ARG A 25 7.00 4.69 0.34
CA ARG A 25 7.76 5.91 0.60
C ARG A 25 8.00 6.70 -0.68
N ASN A 26 7.84 8.02 -0.60
CA ASN A 26 8.25 8.93 -1.66
C ASN A 26 9.72 9.30 -1.53
N LYS A 27 10.43 9.41 -2.66
CA LYS A 27 11.84 9.82 -2.74
C LYS A 27 12.15 11.22 -2.19
N PHE A 28 11.12 12.03 -1.93
CA PHE A 28 11.24 13.36 -1.36
C PHE A 28 11.08 13.39 0.17
N VAL A 29 10.72 12.26 0.78
CA VAL A 29 10.51 12.13 2.22
C VAL A 29 11.68 11.35 2.83
N GLY A 30 12.24 11.88 3.92
CA GLY A 30 13.36 11.26 4.64
C GLY A 30 13.04 9.85 5.16
N GLY A 31 14.07 9.10 5.57
CA GLY A 31 14.01 7.67 5.92
C GLY A 31 13.36 7.32 7.26
N ASP A 32 12.52 8.19 7.83
CA ASP A 32 11.94 7.95 9.14
C ASP A 32 10.93 6.80 9.12
N ARG A 33 10.85 6.06 10.24
CA ARG A 33 9.88 4.99 10.43
C ARG A 33 8.50 5.60 10.62
N VAL A 34 7.50 5.06 9.93
CA VAL A 34 6.10 5.42 10.15
C VAL A 34 5.54 4.52 11.23
N LEU A 35 5.26 5.11 12.39
CA LEU A 35 4.60 4.44 13.50
C LEU A 35 3.10 4.71 13.44
N PHE A 36 2.31 3.67 13.65
CA PHE A 36 0.87 3.77 13.84
C PHE A 36 0.50 2.96 15.07
N GLU A 37 -0.12 3.60 16.08
CA GLU A 37 -0.43 2.97 17.38
C GLU A 37 0.80 2.25 17.98
N GLU A 38 1.97 2.90 17.91
CA GLU A 38 3.27 2.37 18.38
C GLU A 38 3.80 1.16 17.59
N VAL A 39 3.05 0.66 16.59
CA VAL A 39 3.48 -0.41 15.69
C VAL A 39 4.16 0.19 14.45
N PRO A 40 5.38 -0.27 14.09
CA PRO A 40 6.01 0.16 12.85
C PRO A 40 5.30 -0.45 11.64
N LEU A 41 4.85 0.39 10.72
CA LEU A 41 4.30 -0.07 9.45
C LEU A 41 5.40 -0.59 8.53
N GLN A 42 5.08 -1.61 7.74
CA GLN A 42 6.00 -2.13 6.73
C GLN A 42 6.07 -1.18 5.53
N GLU A 43 7.30 -0.85 5.12
CA GLU A 43 7.56 -0.15 3.87
C GLU A 43 7.54 -1.12 2.69
N VAL A 44 6.85 -0.75 1.60
CA VAL A 44 6.78 -1.51 0.36
C VAL A 44 7.14 -0.64 -0.84
N GLU A 45 7.67 -1.26 -1.89
CA GLU A 45 8.06 -0.57 -3.13
C GLU A 45 6.92 -0.53 -4.17
N ASP A 46 6.00 -1.50 -4.10
CA ASP A 46 4.87 -1.65 -4.99
C ASP A 46 3.63 -2.19 -4.26
N TYR A 47 2.46 -2.01 -4.88
CA TYR A 47 1.22 -2.63 -4.46
C TYR A 47 0.28 -2.81 -5.65
N VAL A 48 -0.62 -3.78 -5.56
CA VAL A 48 -1.67 -3.99 -6.56
C VAL A 48 -2.96 -3.31 -6.10
N TYR A 49 -3.49 -2.40 -6.90
CA TYR A 49 -4.77 -1.75 -6.66
C TYR A 49 -5.68 -1.93 -7.87
N LEU A 50 -6.87 -2.48 -7.64
CA LEU A 50 -7.86 -2.76 -8.69
C LEU A 50 -7.27 -3.54 -9.89
N GLY A 51 -6.34 -4.46 -9.63
CA GLY A 51 -5.67 -5.28 -10.66
C GLY A 51 -4.50 -4.61 -11.38
N GLN A 52 -4.13 -3.38 -11.00
CA GLN A 52 -2.99 -2.67 -11.57
C GLN A 52 -1.83 -2.64 -10.57
N LEU A 53 -0.62 -2.98 -11.03
CA LEU A 53 0.60 -2.85 -10.24
C LEU A 53 1.03 -1.38 -10.21
N LEU A 54 0.99 -0.79 -9.03
CA LEU A 54 1.36 0.59 -8.75
C LEU A 54 2.68 0.62 -7.99
N ASN A 55 3.57 1.54 -8.40
CA ASN A 55 4.82 1.81 -7.72
C ASN A 55 5.16 3.30 -7.89
N MET A 56 6.10 3.82 -7.09
CA MET A 56 6.46 5.26 -7.12
C MET A 56 7.12 5.73 -8.43
N LYS A 57 7.55 4.82 -9.29
CA LYS A 57 8.16 5.12 -10.60
C LYS A 57 7.08 5.22 -11.70
N ASN A 58 6.01 4.44 -11.58
CA ASN A 58 4.95 4.27 -12.59
C ASN A 58 3.85 5.33 -12.49
N THR A 59 3.76 6.08 -11.37
CA THR A 59 2.76 7.15 -11.19
C THR A 59 2.98 8.37 -12.09
N LYS A 60 4.09 8.43 -12.85
CA LYS A 60 4.39 9.53 -13.77
C LYS A 60 4.02 9.28 -15.21
N GLU A 61 3.68 8.05 -15.58
CA GLU A 61 3.41 7.72 -16.97
C GLU A 61 2.22 6.75 -17.06
N LYS A 62 1.07 7.27 -17.49
CA LYS A 62 0.43 6.94 -18.77
C LYS A 62 -1.07 7.29 -18.75
N SER A 63 -1.37 8.54 -19.10
CA SER A 63 -2.50 8.80 -19.99
C SER A 63 -2.21 8.09 -21.31
N GLY A 64 -2.89 6.98 -21.58
CA GLY A 64 -2.81 6.28 -22.87
C GLY A 64 -2.22 4.89 -22.78
N MET A 65 -3.11 3.90 -22.94
CA MET A 65 -2.88 2.55 -23.47
C MET A 65 -1.53 1.89 -23.11
N GLY A 66 -1.54 0.98 -22.14
CA GLY A 66 -0.38 0.14 -21.87
C GLY A 66 -0.68 -1.05 -20.96
N GLY A 67 -0.97 -2.20 -21.60
CA GLY A 67 -0.79 -3.57 -21.10
C GLY A 67 -1.12 -3.86 -19.64
N VAL A 68 -2.27 -4.49 -19.40
CA VAL A 68 -2.52 -5.24 -18.17
C VAL A 68 -1.52 -6.39 -18.13
N GLN A 69 -0.43 -6.25 -17.38
CA GLN A 69 0.46 -7.38 -17.12
C GLN A 69 -0.24 -8.25 -16.07
N PHE A 70 -1.06 -9.17 -16.55
CA PHE A 70 -1.68 -10.21 -15.75
C PHE A 70 -0.56 -11.03 -15.09
N CYS A 71 -0.43 -10.90 -13.77
CA CYS A 71 0.55 -11.65 -12.99
C CYS A 71 0.00 -13.07 -12.76
N GLU A 72 0.26 -13.98 -13.70
CA GLU A 72 0.10 -15.41 -13.46
C GLU A 72 1.19 -15.95 -12.53
N ARG A 73 0.82 -17.02 -11.79
CA ARG A 73 1.65 -18.00 -11.04
C ARG A 73 2.01 -17.62 -9.60
N ARG A 74 1.86 -18.49 -8.59
CA ARG A 74 1.60 -19.94 -8.58
C ARG A 74 1.21 -20.34 -7.15
N ALA A 75 0.16 -21.14 -7.00
CA ALA A 75 -0.01 -21.97 -5.82
C ALA A 75 1.21 -22.92 -5.70
N ARG A 76 1.92 -22.84 -4.59
CA ARG A 76 2.77 -23.90 -4.02
C ARG A 76 2.66 -23.71 -2.50
N GLU A 77 1.81 -24.48 -1.83
CA GLU A 77 2.20 -25.76 -1.21
C GLU A 77 3.54 -25.62 -0.48
N LEU A 78 3.48 -25.52 0.85
CA LEU A 78 4.48 -26.14 1.71
C LEU A 78 3.74 -26.85 2.85
N GLN A 79 4.11 -28.14 2.95
CA GLN A 79 3.61 -29.20 3.81
C GLN A 79 3.90 -28.95 5.29
#